data_AF-A0A3M1PL67-F1
#
_entry.id   AF-A0A3M1PL67-F1
#
_cell.length_a   1.000
_cell.length_b   1.000
_cell.length_c   1.000
_cell.angle_alpha   90.00
_cell.angle_beta   90.00
_cell.angle_gamma   90.00
#
_symmetry.space_group_name_H-M   'P 1'
#
loop_
_entity.id
_entity.type
_entity.pdbx_description
1 polymer ?
#
loop_
_entity_poly.entity_id
_entity_poly.type
_entity_poly.pdbx_seq_one_letter_code
_entity_poly.pdbx_strand_id
1 'polypeptide(L)' 'MRHRNAGRKLNRTSEHRRALLMNLAKSLIRHEQITTTLA' A
#
# COMPACT_ATOMS: atom_id res chain seq x y z
N MET A 1 22.09 -4.84 -2.47
CA MET A 1 21.20 -6.00 -2.71
C MET A 1 20.23 -6.16 -1.56
N ARG A 2 19.01 -6.62 -1.82
CA ARG A 2 17.95 -6.78 -0.81
C ARG A 2 17.49 -8.23 -0.81
N HIS A 3 18.22 -9.10 -0.10
CA HIS A 3 17.98 -10.56 -0.12
C HIS A 3 16.85 -10.96 0.82
N ARG A 4 15.81 -11.61 0.26
CA ARG A 4 14.66 -12.17 1.00
C ARG A 4 13.80 -11.15 1.77
N ASN A 5 13.90 -9.85 1.48
CA ASN A 5 13.02 -8.87 2.12
C ASN A 5 11.66 -8.83 1.42
N ALA A 6 10.59 -8.94 2.21
CA ALA A 6 9.23 -8.72 1.73
C ALA A 6 8.84 -7.23 1.68
N GLY A 7 7.84 -6.91 0.86
CA GLY A 7 7.19 -5.59 0.80
C GLY A 7 7.93 -4.49 0.03
N ARG A 8 7.16 -3.50 -0.43
CA ARG A 8 7.64 -2.33 -1.19
C ARG A 8 7.77 -1.10 -0.29
N LYS A 9 8.80 -0.27 -0.50
CA LYS A 9 9.01 1.00 0.26
C LYS A 9 8.03 2.10 -0.14
N LEU A 10 7.52 2.09 -1.38
CA LEU A 10 6.59 3.08 -1.94
C LEU A 10 7.02 4.55 -1.70
N ASN A 11 8.32 4.80 -1.60
CA ASN A 11 8.94 6.10 -1.25
C ASN A 11 8.28 6.81 -0.05
N ARG A 12 7.91 6.04 0.98
CA ARG A 12 7.20 6.53 2.18
C ARG A 12 7.83 6.00 3.47
N THR A 13 7.60 6.68 4.59
CA THR A 13 7.93 6.17 5.94
C THR A 13 7.05 4.96 6.28
N SER A 14 7.39 4.24 7.36
CA SER A 14 6.59 3.10 7.85
C SER A 14 5.17 3.51 8.22
N GLU A 15 5.00 4.62 8.94
CA GLU A 15 3.68 5.15 9.35
C GLU A 15 2.82 5.52 8.14
N HIS A 16 3.39 6.26 7.18
CA HIS A 16 2.66 6.64 5.98
C HIS A 16 2.27 5.41 5.16
N ARG A 17 3.14 4.40 5.03
CA ARG A 17 2.75 3.13 4.36
C ARG A 17 1.61 2.42 5.08
N ARG A 18 1.63 2.38 6.42
CA ARG A 18 0.55 1.76 7.20
C ARG A 18 -0.77 2.48 6.95
N ALA A 19 -0.78 3.81 7.04
CA ALA A 19 -1.98 4.62 6.79
C ALA A 19 -2.49 4.45 5.34
N LEU A 20 -1.58 4.47 4.34
CA LEU A 20 -1.93 4.29 2.93
C LEU A 20 -2.63 2.93 2.70
N LEU A 21 -2.06 1.84 3.19
CA LEU A 21 -2.63 0.51 3.01
C LEU A 21 -3.99 0.36 3.71
N MET A 22 -4.15 0.94 4.91
CA MET A 22 -5.43 0.95 5.63
C MET A 22 -6.51 1.69 4.84
N ASN A 23 -6.17 2.85 4.28
CA ASN A 23 -7.10 3.63 3.48
C ASN A 23 -7.46 2.94 2.16
N LEU A 24 -6.48 2.33 1.47
CA LEU A 24 -6.75 1.57 0.24
C LEU A 24 -7.66 0.37 0.50
N ALA A 25 -7.44 -0.37 1.59
CA ALA A 25 -8.32 -1.47 1.99
C ALA A 25 -9.74 -0.98 2.29
N LYS A 26 -9.87 0.13 3.05
CA LYS A 26 -11.18 0.74 3.34
C LYS A 26 -11.91 1.19 2.08
N SER A 27 -11.21 1.84 1.16
CA SER A 27 -11.78 2.29 -0.12
C SER A 27 -12.21 1.10 -0.99
N LEU A 28 -11.41 0.04 -1.04
CA LEU A 28 -11.78 -1.17 -1.78
C LEU A 28 -13.05 -1.82 -1.22
N ILE A 29 -13.17 -1.94 0.10
CA ILE A 29 -14.38 -2.50 0.73
C ILE A 29 -15.59 -1.60 0.48
N ARG A 30 -15.43 -0.27 0.54
CA ARG A 30 -16.54 0.69 0.37
C ARG A 30 -17.06 0.78 -1.05
N HIS A 31 -16.16 0.67 -2.03
CA HIS A 31 -16.45 0.96 -3.44
C HIS A 31 -16.42 -0.29 -4.33
N GLU A 32 -16.07 -1.46 -3.77
CA GLU A 32 -15.94 -2.77 -4.43
C GLU A 32 -14.86 -2.84 -5.53
N GLN A 33 -14.47 -1.69 -6.08
CA GLN A 33 -13.42 -1.51 -7.05
C GLN A 33 -12.74 -0.16 -6.84
N ILE A 34 -11.42 -0.12 -6.97
CA ILE A 34 -10.62 1.12 -6.97
C ILE A 34 -9.58 1.07 -8.08
N THR A 35 -9.26 2.23 -8.65
CA THR A 35 -8.11 2.38 -9.54
C THR A 35 -6.93 2.88 -8.73
N THR A 36 -5.80 2.19 -8.79
CA THR A 36 -4.55 2.58 -8.12
C THR A 36 -3.34 2.33 -9.01
N THR A 37 -2.16 2.79 -8.60
CA THR A 37 -0.93 2.66 -9.37
C THR A 37 -0.37 1.24 -9.32
N LEU A 38 0.18 0.75 -10.44
CA LEU A 38 1.06 -0.41 -10.44
C LEU A 38 2.38 -0.06 -9.72
N ALA A 39 2.95 -1.02 -8.98
CA ALA A 39 3.99 -0.77 -7.98
C ALA A 39 5.31 -1.50 -8.25
#